data_AF-A0A1D8GIH8-F1
#
_entry.id   AF-A0A1D8GIH8-F1
#
_cell.length_a   1.000
_cell.length_b   1.000
_cell.length_c   1.000
_cell.angle_alpha   90.00
_cell.angle_beta   90.00
_cell.angle_gamma   90.00
#
_symmetry.space_group_name_H-M   'P 1'
#
loop_
_entity.id
_entity.type
_entity.pdbx_description
1 polymer ?
#
loop_
_entity_poly.entity_id
_entity_poly.type
_entity_poly.pdbx_seq_one_letter_code
_entity_poly.pdbx_strand_id
1 'polypeptide(L)'
;MEKYQFIFNEKIYTLSQENCSEWINDEIHPVKGIEIVDILELLSQHEEVDFDITYYGEPCPDCLANKTEKAKHFPFLEYHFYLFAKNGEYIMSSISPAYKDTSFDKLLKKEKADNSYIASIILCMNCGSYSIEIEQCEI
;
A
#
# COMPACT_ATOMS: atom_id res chain seq x y z
N MET A 1 -18.25 2.36 5.23
CA MET A 1 -17.03 1.58 5.52
C MET A 1 -16.46 1.21 4.18
N GLU A 2 -15.36 1.85 3.80
CA GLU A 2 -14.68 1.53 2.56
C GLU A 2 -14.07 0.13 2.66
N LYS A 3 -14.22 -0.64 1.59
CA LYS A 3 -13.71 -2.00 1.47
C LYS A 3 -13.23 -2.20 0.06
N TYR A 4 -12.07 -2.82 -0.08
CA TYR A 4 -11.54 -3.24 -1.36
C TYR A 4 -11.52 -4.77 -1.42
N GLN A 5 -11.99 -5.35 -2.53
CA GLN A 5 -12.04 -6.80 -2.72
C GLN A 5 -11.39 -7.17 -4.04
N PHE A 6 -10.58 -8.23 -4.01
CA PHE A 6 -9.92 -8.77 -5.19
C PHE A 6 -9.83 -10.29 -5.11
N ILE A 7 -9.64 -10.92 -6.26
CA ILE A 7 -9.48 -12.37 -6.38
C ILE A 7 -8.02 -12.64 -6.70
N PHE A 8 -7.39 -13.52 -5.92
CA PHE A 8 -6.04 -14.01 -6.18
C PHE A 8 -6.02 -15.53 -5.97
N ASN A 9 -5.56 -16.28 -6.99
CA ASN A 9 -5.56 -17.75 -6.98
C ASN A 9 -6.89 -18.37 -6.49
N GLU A 10 -8.01 -17.94 -7.07
CA GLU A 10 -9.38 -18.40 -6.75
C GLU A 10 -9.88 -18.06 -5.33
N LYS A 11 -9.09 -17.36 -4.52
CA LYS A 11 -9.48 -16.87 -3.18
C LYS A 11 -9.85 -15.40 -3.24
N ILE A 12 -10.96 -15.05 -2.58
CA ILE A 12 -11.38 -13.66 -2.40
C ILE A 12 -10.68 -13.11 -1.16
N TYR A 13 -10.01 -11.98 -1.33
CA TYR A 13 -9.45 -11.17 -0.24
C TYR A 13 -10.29 -9.91 -0.05
N THR A 14 -10.35 -9.40 1.17
CA THR A 14 -11.09 -8.18 1.51
C THR A 14 -10.23 -7.32 2.41
N LEU A 15 -9.89 -6.13 1.94
CA LEU A 15 -9.23 -5.10 2.72
C LEU A 15 -10.29 -4.16 3.29
N SER A 16 -10.19 -3.89 4.57
CA SER A 16 -11.04 -2.95 5.29
C SER A 16 -10.26 -2.34 6.45
N GLN A 17 -10.75 -1.27 7.03
CA GLN A 17 -10.10 -0.69 8.21
C GLN A 17 -10.04 -1.65 9.41
N GLU A 18 -10.96 -2.61 9.51
CA GLU A 18 -11.06 -3.53 10.66
C GLU A 18 -9.98 -4.62 10.67
N ASN A 19 -9.47 -5.01 9.49
CA ASN A 19 -8.44 -6.04 9.34
C ASN A 19 -7.09 -5.48 8.89
N CYS A 20 -6.91 -4.16 8.99
CA CYS A 20 -5.62 -3.51 8.89
C CYS A 20 -4.90 -3.72 10.23
N SER A 21 -3.88 -4.58 10.27
CA SER A 21 -3.12 -4.85 11.49
C SER A 21 -2.25 -3.65 11.87
N GLU A 22 -1.66 -3.00 10.87
CA GLU A 22 -0.69 -1.92 11.08
C GLU A 22 -0.81 -0.84 10.00
N TRP A 23 -0.65 0.42 10.43
CA TRP A 23 -0.49 1.60 9.58
C TRP A 23 0.82 2.26 9.97
N ILE A 24 1.80 2.15 9.08
CA ILE A 24 3.15 2.66 9.29
C ILE A 24 3.35 3.81 8.31
N ASN A 25 3.67 4.99 8.84
CA ASN A 25 4.00 6.18 8.06
C ASN A 25 5.47 6.51 8.30
N ASP A 26 6.08 7.21 7.34
CA ASP A 26 7.49 7.54 7.37
C ASP A 26 7.86 8.23 8.70
N GLU A 27 8.89 7.71 9.38
CA GLU A 27 9.26 8.17 10.72
C GLU A 27 9.83 9.59 10.73
N ILE A 28 10.51 9.99 9.66
CA ILE A 28 11.26 11.26 9.57
C ILE A 28 10.42 12.32 8.85
N HIS A 29 9.73 11.93 7.79
CA HIS A 29 9.01 12.77 6.85
C HIS A 29 7.57 12.28 6.63
N PRO A 30 6.75 12.13 7.69
CA PRO A 30 5.41 11.56 7.57
C PRO A 30 4.53 12.33 6.59
N VAL A 31 3.77 11.61 5.77
CA VAL A 31 2.74 12.20 4.90
C VAL A 31 1.45 12.43 5.69
N LYS A 32 0.84 13.60 5.51
CA LYS A 32 -0.43 13.99 6.14
C LYS A 32 -1.57 14.03 5.12
N GLY A 33 -2.80 14.03 5.60
CA GLY A 33 -3.98 14.18 4.74
C GLY A 33 -4.33 12.93 3.92
N ILE A 34 -3.85 11.76 4.35
CA ILE A 34 -4.21 10.46 3.79
C ILE A 34 -4.28 9.44 4.93
N GLU A 35 -5.35 8.66 4.93
CA GLU A 35 -5.64 7.62 5.92
C GLU A 35 -5.97 6.30 5.21
N ILE A 36 -6.13 5.22 5.99
CA ILE A 36 -6.49 3.88 5.47
C ILE A 36 -7.71 3.94 4.54
N VAL A 37 -8.75 4.70 4.92
CA VAL A 37 -9.98 4.80 4.14
C VAL A 37 -9.77 5.41 2.76
N ASP A 38 -8.88 6.38 2.64
CA ASP A 38 -8.55 7.04 1.38
C ASP A 38 -7.78 6.07 0.46
N ILE A 39 -6.90 5.24 1.03
CA ILE A 39 -6.20 4.20 0.26
C ILE A 39 -7.18 3.14 -0.25
N LEU A 40 -8.12 2.68 0.58
CA LEU A 40 -9.14 1.72 0.16
C LEU A 40 -10.03 2.29 -0.96
N GLU A 41 -10.35 3.58 -0.90
CA GLU A 41 -11.08 4.28 -1.97
C GLU A 41 -10.25 4.34 -3.26
N LEU A 42 -8.96 4.69 -3.17
CA LEU A 42 -8.06 4.73 -4.32
C LEU A 42 -7.94 3.37 -5.03
N LEU A 43 -7.80 2.28 -4.28
CA LEU A 43 -7.76 0.93 -4.85
C LEU A 43 -9.07 0.57 -5.56
N SER A 44 -10.21 0.98 -4.98
CA SER A 44 -11.54 0.70 -5.53
C SER A 44 -11.83 1.49 -6.81
N GLN A 45 -11.17 2.63 -7.00
CA GLN A 45 -11.28 3.47 -8.20
C GLN A 45 -10.27 3.07 -9.30
N HIS A 46 -9.27 2.26 -8.97
CA HIS A 46 -8.25 1.84 -9.92
C HIS A 46 -8.64 0.52 -10.60
N GLU A 47 -8.60 0.50 -11.93
CA GLU A 47 -9.08 -0.65 -12.72
C GLU A 47 -8.13 -1.86 -12.64
N GLU A 48 -6.84 -1.64 -12.38
CA GLU A 48 -5.80 -2.67 -12.47
C GLU A 48 -4.89 -2.64 -11.24
N VAL A 49 -5.36 -3.26 -10.15
CA VAL A 49 -4.54 -3.53 -8.97
C VAL A 49 -4.15 -5.00 -9.02
N ASP A 50 -2.88 -5.28 -9.31
CA ASP A 50 -2.33 -6.62 -9.39
C ASP A 50 -1.35 -6.85 -8.23
N PHE A 51 -1.69 -7.79 -7.35
CA PHE A 51 -0.85 -8.11 -6.20
C PHE A 51 0.19 -9.17 -6.57
N ASP A 52 1.44 -8.91 -6.27
CA ASP A 52 2.55 -9.84 -6.46
C ASP A 52 2.80 -10.70 -5.22
N ILE A 53 3.38 -11.89 -5.40
CA ILE A 53 3.85 -12.70 -4.27
C ILE A 53 5.24 -12.22 -3.85
N THR A 54 5.35 -11.72 -2.63
CA THR A 54 6.63 -11.37 -1.99
C THR A 54 6.92 -12.32 -0.82
N TYR A 55 8.20 -12.59 -0.57
CA TYR A 55 8.65 -13.48 0.51
C TYR A 55 9.39 -12.71 1.60
N TYR A 56 8.84 -12.71 2.81
CA TYR A 56 9.43 -12.05 3.98
C TYR A 56 10.17 -13.04 4.88
N GLY A 57 11.16 -12.54 5.63
CA GLY A 57 11.93 -13.35 6.58
C GLY A 57 11.16 -13.73 7.85
N GLU A 58 10.06 -13.03 8.14
CA GLU A 58 9.23 -13.25 9.31
C GLU A 58 7.82 -13.72 8.92
N PRO A 59 7.19 -14.59 9.72
CA PRO A 59 5.82 -15.01 9.49
C PRO A 59 4.84 -13.87 9.80
N CYS A 60 3.63 -13.98 9.26
CA CYS A 60 2.53 -13.08 9.63
C CYS A 60 2.38 -13.05 11.16
N PRO A 61 2.45 -11.86 11.80
CA PRO A 61 2.42 -11.75 13.26
C PRO A 61 1.09 -12.22 13.86
N ASP A 62 0.00 -12.09 13.11
CA ASP A 62 -1.35 -12.41 13.60
C ASP A 62 -1.66 -13.91 13.64
N CYS A 63 -1.23 -14.66 12.61
CA CYS A 63 -1.60 -16.07 12.47
C CYS A 63 -0.43 -17.04 12.53
N LEU A 64 0.81 -16.56 12.43
CA LEU A 64 2.04 -17.36 12.45
C LEU A 64 2.02 -18.54 11.44
N ALA A 65 1.23 -18.42 10.37
CA ALA A 65 1.06 -19.48 9.39
C ALA A 65 2.41 -19.86 8.76
N ASN A 66 2.56 -21.15 8.46
CA ASN A 66 3.77 -21.75 7.88
C ASN A 66 5.02 -21.70 8.79
N LYS A 67 4.92 -21.21 10.03
CA LYS A 67 6.03 -21.21 10.99
C LYS A 67 6.37 -22.65 11.39
N THR A 68 7.51 -23.13 10.91
CA THR A 68 8.14 -24.39 11.31
C THR A 68 9.60 -24.12 11.63
N GLU A 69 10.29 -25.03 12.32
CA GLU A 69 11.72 -24.87 12.68
C GLU A 69 12.65 -24.59 11.48
N LYS A 70 12.23 -24.96 10.26
CA LYS A 70 13.01 -24.81 9.03
C LYS A 70 12.50 -23.70 8.10
N ALA A 71 11.32 -23.12 8.38
CA ALA A 71 10.77 -22.07 7.53
C ALA A 71 11.58 -20.78 7.70
N LYS A 72 12.06 -20.22 6.59
CA LYS A 72 12.86 -18.98 6.55
C LYS A 72 12.23 -17.88 5.71
N HIS A 73 11.22 -18.22 4.92
CA HIS A 73 10.57 -17.32 3.99
C HIS A 73 9.07 -17.59 4.04
N PHE A 74 8.30 -16.52 4.18
CA PHE A 74 6.85 -16.56 4.34
C PHE A 74 6.21 -15.75 3.21
N PRO A 75 5.27 -16.33 2.44
CA PRO A 75 4.68 -15.64 1.31
C PRO A 75 3.58 -14.67 1.76
N PHE A 76 3.60 -13.49 1.16
CA PHE A 76 2.59 -12.43 1.28
C PHE A 76 2.20 -11.94 -0.10
N LEU A 77 1.03 -11.31 -0.19
CA LEU A 77 0.64 -10.54 -1.36
C LEU A 77 1.03 -9.09 -1.12
N GLU A 78 1.66 -8.47 -2.11
CA GLU A 78 2.14 -7.10 -2.00
C GLU A 78 1.71 -6.29 -3.21
N TYR A 79 1.27 -5.05 -2.96
CA TYR A 79 0.99 -4.08 -4.00
C TYR A 79 1.60 -2.73 -3.65
N HIS A 80 2.23 -2.10 -4.64
CA HIS A 80 2.96 -0.85 -4.49
C HIS A 80 2.36 0.22 -5.37
N PHE A 81 2.24 1.43 -4.84
CA PHE A 81 1.93 2.61 -5.62
C PHE A 81 2.58 3.85 -5.01
N TYR A 82 2.64 4.95 -5.77
CA TYR A 82 3.27 6.17 -5.30
C TYR A 82 2.24 7.15 -4.75
N LEU A 83 2.57 7.81 -3.64
CA LEU A 83 1.92 9.01 -3.16
C LEU A 83 2.79 10.21 -3.51
N PHE A 84 2.17 11.30 -3.90
CA PHE A 84 2.84 12.57 -4.17
C PHE A 84 2.36 13.60 -3.17
N ALA A 85 3.30 14.27 -2.52
CA ALA A 85 3.03 15.25 -1.48
C ALA A 85 3.61 16.61 -1.83
N LYS A 86 3.05 17.64 -1.21
CA LYS A 86 3.60 18.99 -1.18
C LYS A 86 3.68 19.47 0.26
N ASN A 87 4.86 19.87 0.71
CA ASN A 87 5.13 20.27 2.09
C ASN A 87 4.65 19.22 3.12
N GLY A 88 4.78 17.94 2.80
CA GLY A 88 4.33 16.83 3.65
C GLY A 88 2.82 16.55 3.64
N GLU A 89 2.03 17.27 2.85
CA GLU A 89 0.59 17.02 2.68
C GLU A 89 0.34 16.24 1.39
N TYR A 90 -0.46 15.18 1.46
CA TYR A 90 -0.87 14.37 0.31
C TYR A 90 -1.61 15.21 -0.73
N ILE A 91 -1.26 15.01 -2.01
CA ILE A 91 -1.88 15.73 -3.14
C ILE A 91 -2.59 14.76 -4.09
N MET A 92 -1.90 13.70 -4.51
CA MET A 92 -2.46 12.65 -5.39
C MET A 92 -1.59 11.40 -5.34
N SER A 93 -2.06 10.30 -5.93
CA SER A 93 -1.32 9.05 -6.06
C SER A 93 -1.16 8.62 -7.50
N SER A 94 -0.22 7.72 -7.79
CA SER A 94 -0.01 7.16 -9.14
C SER A 94 -1.21 6.36 -9.65
N ILE A 95 -2.08 5.91 -8.75
CA ILE A 95 -3.29 5.14 -9.07
C ILE A 95 -4.54 6.01 -9.12
N SER A 96 -4.42 7.29 -8.77
CA SER A 96 -5.54 8.25 -8.85
C SER A 96 -5.94 8.51 -10.31
N PRO A 97 -7.24 8.70 -10.61
CA PRO A 97 -7.69 9.03 -11.97
C PRO A 97 -7.02 10.29 -12.54
N ALA A 98 -6.73 11.28 -11.67
CA ALA A 98 -6.06 12.53 -12.03
C ALA A 98 -4.60 12.34 -12.48
N TYR A 99 -3.98 11.19 -12.17
CA TYR A 99 -2.60 10.91 -12.55
C TYR A 99 -2.45 10.42 -14.00
N LYS A 100 -3.52 9.91 -14.63
CA LYS A 100 -3.47 9.31 -15.99
C LYS A 100 -2.79 10.21 -17.05
N ASP A 101 -2.94 11.54 -16.93
CA ASP A 101 -2.37 12.51 -17.89
C ASP A 101 -1.12 13.26 -17.39
N THR A 102 -0.57 12.88 -16.23
CA THR A 102 0.59 13.54 -15.60
C THR A 102 1.75 12.56 -15.37
N SER A 103 2.79 13.04 -14.70
CA SER A 103 3.93 12.27 -14.22
C SER A 103 4.54 13.00 -13.03
N PHE A 104 5.30 12.31 -12.19
CA PHE A 104 5.98 12.97 -11.07
C PHE A 104 6.83 14.17 -11.53
N ASP A 105 7.65 14.02 -12.57
CA ASP A 105 8.40 15.13 -13.17
C ASP A 105 7.54 16.34 -13.58
N LYS A 106 6.33 16.10 -14.09
CA LYS A 106 5.40 17.19 -14.45
C LYS A 106 4.83 17.86 -13.20
N LEU A 107 4.62 17.11 -12.12
CA LEU A 107 4.19 17.64 -10.83
C LEU A 107 5.28 18.50 -10.20
N LEU A 108 6.53 18.01 -10.19
CA LEU A 108 7.70 18.76 -9.72
C LEU A 108 7.89 20.06 -10.52
N LYS A 109 7.91 19.98 -11.85
CA LYS A 109 8.08 21.16 -12.73
C LYS A 109 6.98 22.22 -12.58
N LYS A 110 5.78 21.79 -12.17
CA LYS A 110 4.63 22.68 -11.90
C LYS A 110 4.51 23.07 -10.43
N GLU A 111 5.48 22.68 -9.60
CA GLU A 111 5.48 22.87 -8.14
C GLU A 111 4.19 22.35 -7.49
N LYS A 112 3.57 21.30 -8.04
CA LYS A 112 2.36 20.69 -7.48
C LYS A 112 2.67 19.64 -6.41
N ALA A 113 3.82 19.02 -6.52
CA ALA A 113 4.41 18.14 -5.52
C ALA A 113 5.88 18.52 -5.37
N ASP A 114 6.45 18.23 -4.21
CA ASP A 114 7.89 18.38 -3.92
C ASP A 114 8.52 17.08 -3.44
N ASN A 115 7.71 16.08 -3.07
CA ASN A 115 8.16 14.78 -2.58
C ASN A 115 7.27 13.65 -3.10
N SER A 116 7.81 12.44 -3.06
CA SER A 116 7.11 11.20 -3.35
C SER A 116 7.37 10.16 -2.28
N TYR A 117 6.39 9.28 -2.10
CA TYR A 117 6.43 8.17 -1.17
C TYR A 117 5.99 6.90 -1.89
N ILE A 118 6.50 5.76 -1.46
CA ILE A 118 5.97 4.45 -1.84
C ILE A 118 4.98 4.04 -0.75
N ALA A 119 3.78 3.64 -1.16
CA ALA A 119 2.79 3.01 -0.30
C ALA A 119 2.73 1.53 -0.65
N SER A 120 3.09 0.70 0.32
CA SER A 120 3.15 -0.76 0.24
C SER A 120 1.95 -1.34 0.99
N ILE A 121 1.13 -2.15 0.31
CA ILE A 121 0.05 -2.91 0.92
C ILE A 121 0.50 -4.35 1.03
N ILE A 122 0.69 -4.85 2.25
CA ILE A 122 1.26 -6.18 2.51
C ILE A 122 0.20 -7.04 3.17
N LEU A 123 -0.30 -8.05 2.45
CA LEU A 123 -1.39 -8.92 2.88
C LEU A 123 -0.94 -10.36 3.14
N CYS A 124 -1.34 -10.92 4.28
CA CYS A 124 -1.15 -12.33 4.58
C CYS A 124 -2.07 -13.21 3.73
N MET A 125 -1.47 -14.07 2.90
CA MET A 125 -2.21 -15.02 2.06
C MET A 125 -3.09 -15.99 2.86
N ASN A 126 -2.75 -16.26 4.12
CA ASN A 126 -3.48 -17.21 4.98
C ASN A 126 -4.71 -16.57 5.63
N CYS A 127 -4.53 -15.60 6.53
CA CYS A 127 -5.61 -15.01 7.33
C CYS A 127 -6.26 -13.76 6.71
N GLY A 128 -5.65 -13.15 5.69
CA GLY A 128 -6.15 -11.92 5.06
C GLY A 128 -5.99 -10.66 5.91
N SER A 129 -5.23 -10.73 7.01
CA SER A 129 -4.73 -9.53 7.68
C SER A 129 -3.72 -8.81 6.79
N TYR A 130 -3.66 -7.48 6.87
CA TYR A 130 -2.75 -6.69 6.05
C TYR A 130 -2.21 -5.47 6.79
N SER A 131 -1.05 -4.99 6.37
CA SER A 131 -0.49 -3.71 6.78
C SER A 131 -0.41 -2.74 5.60
N ILE A 132 -0.34 -1.46 5.91
CA ILE A 132 0.05 -0.41 4.97
C ILE A 132 1.30 0.26 5.50
N GLU A 133 2.31 0.36 4.66
CA GLU A 133 3.58 1.01 4.97
C GLU A 133 3.83 2.14 3.97
N ILE A 134 4.15 3.33 4.47
CA ILE A 134 4.44 4.50 3.66
C ILE A 134 5.88 4.95 3.96
N GLU A 135 6.72 4.96 2.94
CA GLU A 135 8.13 5.36 3.05
C GLU A 135 8.46 6.45 2.02
N GLN A 136 9.21 7.47 2.42
CA GLN A 136 9.65 8.50 1.48
C GLN A 136 10.65 7.91 0.48
N CYS A 137 10.46 8.21 -0.81
CA CYS A 137 11.45 7.88 -1.82
C CYS A 137 12.63 8.86 -1.76
N GLU A 138 13.85 8.34 -1.89
CA GLU A 138 15.02 9.18 -2.15
C GLU A 138 14.85 9.91 -3.50
N ILE A 139 15.19 11.21 -3.54
CA ILE A 139 15.11 12.08 -4.72
C ILE A 139 16.48 12.23 -5.37
#